data_AF-A0AAW6JHE3-F1
#
_entry.id   AF-A0AAW6JHE3-F1
#
_cell.length_a   1.000
_cell.length_b   1.000
_cell.length_c   1.000
_cell.angle_alpha   90.00
_cell.angle_beta   90.00
_cell.angle_gamma   90.00
#
_symmetry.space_group_name_H-M   'P 1'
#
loop_
_entity.id
_entity.type
_entity.pdbx_description
1 polymer ?
#
loop_
_entity_poly.entity_id
_entity_poly.type
_entity_poly.pdbx_seq_one_letter_code
_entity_poly.pdbx_strand_id
1 'polypeptide(L)' 'MKEETDFYVYLCNIAGSLLQGGPLELEGNTYVGDEARKKGMQIVDLIRVLDVYFKSK' A
#
# COMPACT_ATOMS: atom_id res chain seq x y z
N MET A 1 -2.47 -19.93 0.53
CA MET A 1 -1.27 -19.55 -0.25
C MET A 1 -1.54 -18.69 -1.49
N LYS A 2 -2.64 -18.87 -2.26
CA LYS A 2 -2.95 -17.91 -3.36
C LYS A 2 -3.34 -16.51 -2.86
N GLU A 3 -4.22 -16.44 -1.87
CA GLU A 3 -4.80 -15.17 -1.38
C GLU A 3 -3.78 -14.21 -0.74
N GLU A 4 -2.77 -14.71 -0.02
CA GLU A 4 -1.70 -13.87 0.55
C GLU A 4 -0.86 -13.19 -0.54
N THR A 5 -0.64 -13.89 -1.65
CA THR A 5 0.09 -13.33 -2.80
C THR A 5 -0.75 -12.23 -3.44
N ASP A 6 -2.06 -12.44 -3.57
CA ASP A 6 -2.99 -11.49 -4.17
C ASP A 6 -3.11 -10.20 -3.32
N PHE A 7 -3.19 -10.34 -1.99
CA PHE A 7 -3.27 -9.19 -1.08
C PHE A 7 -1.96 -8.40 -1.02
N TYR A 8 -0.80 -9.07 -0.95
CA TYR A 8 0.50 -8.41 -0.96
C TYR A 8 0.71 -7.61 -2.26
N VAL A 9 0.40 -8.22 -3.41
CA VAL A 9 0.49 -7.55 -4.72
C VAL A 9 -0.45 -6.35 -4.79
N TYR A 10 -1.68 -6.50 -4.29
CA TYR A 10 -2.64 -5.40 -4.21
C TYR A 10 -2.09 -4.20 -3.41
N LEU A 11 -1.56 -4.45 -2.21
CA LEU A 11 -0.97 -3.38 -1.38
C LEU A 11 0.24 -2.73 -2.06
N CYS A 12 1.11 -3.52 -2.69
CA CYS A 12 2.26 -2.99 -3.44
C CYS A 12 1.82 -2.08 -4.59
N ASN A 13 0.79 -2.48 -5.35
CA ASN A 13 0.28 -1.69 -6.48
C ASN A 13 -0.33 -0.36 -6.02
N ILE A 14 -1.10 -0.37 -4.92
CA ILE A 14 -1.68 0.85 -4.36
C ILE A 14 -0.58 1.78 -3.84
N ALA A 15 0.36 1.24 -3.06
CA ALA A 15 1.48 2.03 -2.53
C ALA A 15 2.29 2.67 -3.67
N GLY A 16 2.62 1.90 -4.70
CA GLY A 16 3.32 2.40 -5.88
C GLY A 16 2.56 3.53 -6.59
N SER A 17 1.24 3.37 -6.76
CA SER A 17 0.39 4.38 -7.39
C SER A 17 0.33 5.69 -6.57
N LEU A 18 0.17 5.58 -5.25
CA LEU A 18 0.14 6.72 -4.33
C LEU A 18 1.46 7.49 -4.28
N LEU A 19 2.59 6.79 -4.33
CA LEU A 19 3.93 7.39 -4.28
C LEU A 19 4.26 8.25 -5.51
N GLN A 20 3.58 8.03 -6.64
CA GLN A 20 3.69 8.92 -7.80
C GLN A 20 3.12 10.32 -7.52
N GLY A 21 2.26 10.46 -6.51
CA GLY A 21 1.63 11.74 -6.14
C GLY A 21 0.49 12.17 -7.10
N GLY A 22 0.09 11.30 -8.03
CA GLY A 22 -1.10 11.51 -8.85
C GLY A 22 -2.40 11.33 -8.05
N PRO A 23 -3.55 11.72 -8.62
CA PRO A 23 -4.83 11.51 -7.97
C PRO A 23 -5.18 10.02 -7.93
N LEU A 24 -5.47 9.50 -6.73
CA LEU A 24 -5.95 8.14 -6.52
C LEU A 24 -7.14 8.13 -5.57
N GLU A 25 -8.23 7.47 -5.97
CA GLU A 25 -9.37 7.21 -5.10
C GLU A 25 -9.16 5.90 -4.33
N LEU A 26 -9.25 5.97 -3.01
CA LEU A 26 -9.10 4.85 -2.11
C LEU A 26 -10.04 5.03 -0.91
N GLU A 27 -10.89 4.03 -0.65
CA GLU A 27 -11.87 4.07 0.46
C GLU A 27 -12.77 5.31 0.43
N GLY A 28 -13.21 5.73 -0.76
CA GLY A 28 -14.07 6.92 -0.95
C GLY A 28 -13.35 8.27 -0.74
N ASN A 29 -12.03 8.26 -0.58
CA ASN A 29 -11.21 9.47 -0.46
C ASN A 29 -10.28 9.60 -1.66
N THR A 30 -10.16 10.80 -2.21
CA THR A 30 -9.17 11.11 -3.24
C THR A 30 -7.90 11.68 -2.61
N TYR A 31 -6.78 10.99 -2.79
CA TYR A 31 -5.47 11.46 -2.35
C TYR A 31 -4.71 12.03 -3.54
N VAL A 32 -4.04 13.18 -3.37
CA VAL A 32 -3.28 13.86 -4.42
C VAL A 32 -2.01 14.48 -3.83
N GLY A 33 -0.94 14.57 -4.62
CA GLY A 33 0.29 15.26 -4.25
C GLY A 33 0.95 14.66 -3.02
N ASP A 34 1.30 15.50 -2.06
CA ASP A 34 2.00 15.06 -0.85
C ASP A 34 1.13 14.21 0.08
N GLU A 35 -0.19 14.41 0.08
CA GLU A 35 -1.12 13.55 0.84
C GLU A 35 -1.16 12.13 0.27
N ALA A 36 -1.14 12.00 -1.06
CA ALA A 36 -1.00 10.68 -1.71
C ALA A 36 0.33 10.03 -1.32
N ARG A 37 1.44 10.76 -1.39
CA ARG A 37 2.76 10.21 -1.03
C ARG A 37 2.83 9.76 0.43
N LYS A 38 2.28 10.55 1.35
CA LYS A 38 2.19 10.19 2.79
C LYS A 38 1.39 8.90 2.97
N LYS A 39 0.21 8.79 2.36
CA LYS A 39 -0.61 7.56 2.42
C LYS A 39 0.12 6.38 1.81
N GLY A 40 0.83 6.58 0.69
CA GLY A 40 1.66 5.55 0.06
C GLY A 40 2.74 5.02 1.01
N MET A 41 3.47 5.90 1.70
CA MET A 41 4.47 5.51 2.70
C MET A 41 3.85 4.72 3.85
N GLN A 42 2.66 5.11 4.35
CA GLN A 42 1.96 4.36 5.39
C GLN A 42 1.63 2.93 4.96
N ILE A 43 1.24 2.73 3.70
CA ILE A 43 0.98 1.39 3.16
C ILE A 43 2.27 0.58 3.01
N VAL A 44 3.37 1.21 2.58
CA VAL A 44 4.69 0.54 2.56
C VAL A 44 5.10 0.06 3.95
N ASP A 45 4.91 0.88 4.98
CA ASP A 45 5.23 0.50 6.35
C ASP A 45 4.34 -0.64 6.84
N LEU A 46 3.04 -0.65 6.48
CA LEU A 46 2.15 -1.77 6.76
C LEU A 46 2.64 -3.06 6.09
N ILE A 47 3.00 -3.02 4.81
CA ILE A 47 3.54 -4.18 4.08
C ILE A 47 4.75 -4.75 4.82
N ARG A 48 5.69 -3.90 5.27
CA ARG A 48 6.89 -4.33 6.01
C ARG A 48 6.54 -5.02 7.33
N VAL A 49 5.58 -4.49 8.08
CA VAL A 49 5.12 -5.10 9.35
C VAL A 49 4.51 -6.47 9.09
N LEU A 50 3.67 -6.59 8.07
CA LEU A 50 3.07 -7.88 7.68
C LEU A 50 4.13 -8.88 7.23
N ASP A 51 5.09 -8.45 6.43
CA ASP A 51 6.22 -9.27 5.98
C ASP A 51 6.99 -9.89 7.16
N VAL A 52 7.29 -9.09 8.19
CA VAL A 52 7.97 -9.56 9.40
C VAL A 52 7.09 -10.55 10.16
N TYR A 53 5.81 -10.23 10.34
CA TYR A 53 4.89 -11.07 11.11
C TYR A 53 4.69 -12.45 10.47
N PHE A 54 4.50 -12.50 9.15
CA PHE A 54 4.25 -13.76 8.43
C PHE A 54 5.52 -14.55 8.12
N LYS A 55 6.68 -13.92 7.89
CA LYS A 55 7.96 -14.65 7.74
C LYS A 55 8.46 -15.28 9.03
N SER A 56 7.97 -14.81 10.18
CA SER A 56 8.34 -15.32 11.51
C SER A 56 7.44 -16.47 11.99
N LYS A 57 6.45 -16.89 11.18
CA LYS A 57 5.57 -18.05 11.43
C LYS A 57 5.82 -19.14 10.39
#